data_AF-A0A931TAW6-F1
#
_entry.id   AF-A0A931TAW6-F1
#
_cell.length_a   1.000
_cell.length_b   1.000
_cell.length_c   1.000
_cell.angle_alpha   90.00
_cell.angle_beta   90.00
_cell.angle_gamma   90.00
#
_symmetry.space_group_name_H-M   'P 1'
#
loop_
_entity.id
_entity.type
_entity.pdbx_description
1 polymer ?
#
loop_
_entity_poly.entity_id
_entity_poly.type
_entity_poly.pdbx_seq_one_letter_code
_entity_poly.pdbx_strand_id
1 'polypeptide(L)'
;MSVVAMSDTAGSLGVEIGRAVAAGLDYAFADREIITEAAERFGQDARALTHIVEERPTLREHFEVGTRRYAAFVEATILEMAARDDVVLVGRACPFVLGEAPHTLRVRIDAPERLRAERIARSPGITPQAALDRVRESDRGRSARTKLLFHADWGDPLRYDLLLSTERLDVDDGARAVIQALAAERFRSTEASRRTMTDRALASQVHARLFANAVTRDRPLEVTCAGGVVTLAGAVDAAQLWVTAEEVAAAIPGVAAVRNEITVIGVALDTRSEGDELSHAAFLHGEGRSWGGYGGEWYEREWDAVRRYRDARRGQAQESPEPARRTS
;
A
#
# COMPACT_ATOMS: atom_id res chain seq x y z
N MET A 1 -10.28 4.33 -21.26
CA MET A 1 -10.47 4.24 -19.81
C MET A 1 -9.92 2.92 -19.31
N SER A 2 -8.63 2.95 -18.97
CA SER A 2 -7.87 1.88 -18.35
C SER A 2 -6.66 2.47 -17.60
N VAL A 3 -6.10 1.70 -16.66
CA VAL A 3 -4.87 2.08 -15.93
C VAL A 3 -3.72 1.17 -16.34
N VAL A 4 -2.54 1.73 -16.58
CA VAL A 4 -1.31 0.96 -16.80
C VAL A 4 -0.36 1.18 -15.63
N ALA A 5 -0.04 0.11 -14.90
CA ALA A 5 0.93 0.13 -13.82
C ALA A 5 2.22 -0.54 -14.28
N MET A 6 3.31 0.20 -14.40
CA MET A 6 4.59 -0.30 -14.88
C MET A 6 5.62 -0.38 -13.76
N SER A 7 6.37 -1.48 -13.71
CA SER A 7 7.66 -1.55 -13.02
C SER A 7 8.77 -1.70 -14.05
N ASP A 8 9.96 -1.19 -13.74
CA ASP A 8 11.12 -1.31 -14.62
C ASP A 8 12.38 -1.69 -13.84
N THR A 9 13.43 -2.07 -14.56
CA THR A 9 14.80 -2.14 -14.01
C THR A 9 15.62 -0.97 -14.54
N ALA A 10 16.55 -0.43 -13.74
CA ALA A 10 17.31 0.76 -14.15
C ALA A 10 18.07 0.49 -15.47
N GLY A 11 17.92 1.36 -16.47
CA GLY A 11 18.52 1.19 -17.81
C GLY A 11 17.73 0.27 -18.77
N SER A 12 16.54 -0.18 -18.40
CA SER A 12 15.69 -1.06 -19.24
C SER A 12 14.82 -0.34 -20.27
N LEU A 13 14.83 1.00 -20.32
CA LEU A 13 13.91 1.83 -21.13
C LEU A 13 12.45 1.86 -20.65
N GLY A 14 12.18 1.47 -19.40
CA GLY A 14 10.80 1.39 -18.88
C GLY A 14 10.08 2.74 -18.80
N VAL A 15 10.77 3.80 -18.41
CA VAL A 15 10.22 5.17 -18.36
C VAL A 15 9.91 5.69 -19.77
N GLU A 16 10.83 5.47 -20.71
CA GLU A 16 10.68 5.86 -22.11
C GLU A 16 9.50 5.14 -22.77
N ILE A 17 9.39 3.83 -22.55
CA ILE A 17 8.24 3.03 -23.01
C ILE A 17 6.96 3.53 -22.36
N GLY A 18 6.94 3.80 -21.04
CA GLY A 18 5.75 4.31 -20.36
C GLY A 18 5.27 5.66 -20.92
N ARG A 19 6.20 6.57 -21.24
CA ARG A 19 5.86 7.85 -21.90
C ARG A 19 5.31 7.63 -23.30
N ALA A 20 5.90 6.72 -24.08
CA ALA A 20 5.43 6.38 -25.42
C ALA A 20 4.03 5.74 -25.39
N VAL A 21 3.76 4.86 -24.41
CA VAL A 21 2.42 4.29 -24.18
C VAL A 21 1.42 5.38 -23.84
N ALA A 22 1.77 6.28 -22.91
CA ALA A 22 0.89 7.38 -22.52
C ALA A 22 0.56 8.29 -23.72
N ALA A 23 1.56 8.67 -24.50
CA ALA A 23 1.37 9.48 -25.72
C ALA A 23 0.53 8.76 -26.78
N GLY A 24 0.73 7.45 -26.98
CA GLY A 24 -0.02 6.66 -27.95
C GLY A 24 -1.49 6.44 -27.59
N LEU A 25 -1.84 6.56 -26.30
CA LEU A 25 -3.20 6.38 -25.78
C LEU A 25 -3.90 7.70 -25.43
N ASP A 26 -3.19 8.84 -25.49
CA ASP A 26 -3.62 10.13 -24.93
C ASP A 26 -3.92 10.05 -23.43
N TYR A 27 -3.05 9.37 -22.69
CA TYR A 27 -3.17 9.14 -21.24
C TYR A 27 -2.27 10.09 -20.46
N ALA A 28 -2.66 10.38 -19.21
CA ALA A 28 -1.77 11.00 -18.26
C ALA A 28 -0.56 10.09 -17.97
N PHE A 29 0.58 10.68 -17.66
CA PHE A 29 1.80 9.96 -17.29
C PHE A 29 2.30 10.44 -15.93
N ALA A 30 2.62 9.53 -15.02
CA ALA A 30 3.28 9.86 -13.77
C ALA A 30 4.39 8.86 -13.43
N ASP A 31 5.56 9.41 -13.14
CA ASP A 31 6.72 8.71 -12.58
C ASP A 31 7.11 9.47 -11.31
N ARG A 32 8.01 10.44 -11.42
CA ARG A 32 8.51 11.24 -10.28
C ARG A 32 7.42 12.10 -9.67
N GLU A 33 6.44 12.48 -10.48
CA GLU A 33 5.27 13.25 -10.10
C GLU A 33 4.49 12.58 -8.95
N ILE A 34 4.52 11.24 -8.84
CA ILE A 34 3.93 10.50 -7.72
C ILE A 34 4.53 10.93 -6.38
N ILE A 35 5.87 11.05 -6.31
CA ILE A 35 6.55 11.44 -5.07
C ILE A 35 6.39 12.92 -4.81
N THR A 36 6.48 13.75 -5.85
CA THR A 36 6.30 15.20 -5.71
C THR A 36 4.90 15.51 -5.17
N GLU A 37 3.84 14.92 -5.75
CA GLU A 37 2.46 15.13 -5.29
C GLU A 37 2.26 14.60 -3.86
N ALA A 38 2.83 13.43 -3.53
CA ALA A 38 2.78 12.89 -2.16
C ALA A 38 3.50 13.80 -1.15
N ALA A 39 4.67 14.32 -1.51
CA ALA A 39 5.46 15.22 -0.67
C ALA A 39 4.68 16.50 -0.36
N GLU A 40 4.13 17.15 -1.40
CA GLU A 40 3.35 18.37 -1.28
C GLU A 40 2.07 18.14 -0.45
N ARG A 41 1.33 17.08 -0.75
CA ARG A 41 0.03 16.80 -0.12
C ARG A 41 0.12 16.50 1.37
N PHE A 42 1.18 15.80 1.78
CA PHE A 42 1.37 15.37 3.16
C PHE A 42 2.43 16.19 3.90
N GLY A 43 2.95 17.28 3.30
CA GLY A 43 3.92 18.18 3.91
C GLY A 43 5.23 17.47 4.27
N GLN A 44 5.72 16.58 3.41
CA GLN A 44 6.92 15.79 3.62
C GLN A 44 8.04 16.20 2.67
N ASP A 45 9.28 15.84 3.00
CA ASP A 45 10.41 15.99 2.11
C ASP A 45 10.39 14.92 1.00
N ALA A 46 10.51 15.35 -0.26
CA ALA A 46 10.46 14.46 -1.42
C ALA A 46 11.63 13.46 -1.43
N ARG A 47 12.80 13.85 -0.91
CA ARG A 47 13.96 12.94 -0.82
C ARG A 47 13.74 11.87 0.25
N ALA A 48 13.17 12.24 1.40
CA ALA A 48 12.77 11.28 2.43
C ALA A 48 11.77 10.25 1.89
N LEU A 49 10.76 10.69 1.14
CA LEU A 49 9.83 9.78 0.47
C LEU A 49 10.54 8.88 -0.55
N THR A 50 11.38 9.44 -1.41
CA THR A 50 12.14 8.65 -2.41
C THR A 50 12.96 7.54 -1.77
N HIS A 51 13.67 7.85 -0.68
CA HIS A 51 14.46 6.86 0.07
C HIS A 51 13.59 5.69 0.55
N ILE A 52 12.40 5.98 1.09
CA ILE A 52 11.49 4.97 1.64
C ILE A 52 10.87 4.09 0.55
N VAL A 53 10.74 4.52 -0.70
CA VAL A 53 10.10 3.69 -1.73
C VAL A 53 11.10 3.01 -2.66
N GLU A 54 12.29 3.58 -2.86
CA GLU A 54 13.22 3.13 -3.91
C GLU A 54 14.56 2.61 -3.40
N GLU A 55 15.04 3.10 -2.25
CA GLU A 55 16.37 2.75 -1.75
C GLU A 55 16.32 1.53 -0.81
N ARG A 56 17.47 0.87 -0.66
CA ARG A 56 17.59 -0.31 0.20
C ARG A 56 17.25 0.07 1.65
N PRO A 57 16.33 -0.65 2.29
CA PRO A 57 16.04 -0.42 3.69
C PRO A 57 17.25 -0.79 4.54
N THR A 58 17.49 0.02 5.56
CA THR A 58 18.35 -0.28 6.70
C THR A 58 17.66 -1.29 7.62
N LEU A 59 18.45 -2.02 8.42
CA LEU A 59 17.91 -2.99 9.39
C LEU A 59 16.95 -2.36 10.41
N ARG A 60 17.10 -1.06 10.69
CA ARG A 60 16.27 -0.31 11.63
C ARG A 60 14.89 0.01 11.05
N GLU A 61 14.81 0.34 9.75
CA GLU A 61 13.55 0.64 9.07
C GLU A 61 12.56 -0.53 9.06
N HIS A 62 13.03 -1.76 9.26
CA HIS A 62 12.16 -2.94 9.46
C HIS A 62 11.24 -2.82 10.68
N PHE A 63 11.64 -2.02 11.68
CA PHE A 63 10.95 -1.87 12.95
C PHE A 63 10.37 -0.46 13.16
N GLU A 64 10.56 0.46 12.21
CA GLU A 64 10.11 1.85 12.35
C GLU A 64 8.70 2.09 11.78
N VAL A 65 7.82 2.63 12.63
CA VAL A 65 6.45 3.07 12.27
C VAL A 65 6.49 4.15 11.18
N GLY A 66 7.55 4.97 11.13
CA GLY A 66 7.72 6.02 10.11
C GLY A 66 7.75 5.50 8.67
N THR A 67 8.32 4.31 8.44
CA THR A 67 8.36 3.65 7.13
C THR A 67 6.94 3.36 6.60
N ARG A 68 6.04 2.90 7.49
CA ARG A 68 4.65 2.57 7.14
C ARG A 68 3.85 3.81 6.77
N ARG A 69 4.07 4.92 7.49
CA ARG A 69 3.43 6.21 7.21
C ARG A 69 3.79 6.74 5.81
N TYR A 70 5.06 6.73 5.45
CA TYR A 70 5.51 7.20 4.14
C TYR A 70 5.02 6.31 3.00
N ALA A 71 4.98 4.98 3.21
CA ALA A 71 4.37 4.06 2.27
C ALA A 71 2.88 4.38 2.04
N ALA A 72 2.12 4.64 3.11
CA ALA A 72 0.70 5.00 3.01
C ALA A 72 0.48 6.31 2.20
N PHE A 73 1.36 7.29 2.33
CA PHE A 73 1.27 8.55 1.55
C PHE A 73 1.44 8.32 0.05
N VAL A 74 2.40 7.47 -0.31
CA VAL A 74 2.68 7.14 -1.71
C VAL A 74 1.58 6.26 -2.28
N GLU A 75 1.11 5.27 -1.52
CA GLU A 75 -0.01 4.40 -1.89
C GLU A 75 -1.28 5.22 -2.15
N ALA A 76 -1.64 6.13 -1.24
CA ALA A 76 -2.82 6.98 -1.39
C ALA A 76 -2.73 7.87 -2.64
N THR A 77 -1.52 8.34 -2.96
CA THR A 77 -1.27 9.13 -4.18
C THR A 77 -1.41 8.27 -5.44
N ILE A 78 -0.84 7.07 -5.47
CA ILE A 78 -0.96 6.12 -6.59
C ILE A 78 -2.44 5.76 -6.83
N LEU A 79 -3.18 5.41 -5.79
CA LEU A 79 -4.58 5.02 -5.92
C LEU A 79 -5.47 6.19 -6.35
N GLU A 80 -5.20 7.41 -5.88
CA GLU A 80 -5.93 8.58 -6.34
C GLU A 80 -5.65 8.89 -7.81
N MET A 81 -4.39 8.81 -8.25
CA MET A 81 -4.07 8.98 -9.67
C MET A 81 -4.74 7.90 -10.51
N ALA A 82 -4.73 6.64 -10.07
CA ALA A 82 -5.40 5.53 -10.76
C ALA A 82 -6.93 5.69 -10.80
N ALA A 83 -7.54 6.28 -9.77
CA ALA A 83 -8.99 6.54 -9.73
C ALA A 83 -9.45 7.61 -10.74
N ARG A 84 -8.53 8.41 -11.29
CA ARG A 84 -8.82 9.36 -12.39
C ARG A 84 -8.93 8.66 -13.74
N ASP A 85 -8.54 7.38 -13.84
CA ASP A 85 -8.51 6.57 -15.06
C ASP A 85 -7.53 7.18 -16.12
N ASP A 86 -7.41 6.53 -17.29
CA ASP A 86 -6.60 7.00 -18.44
C ASP A 86 -5.19 7.48 -18.05
N VAL A 87 -4.47 6.64 -17.29
CA VAL A 87 -3.15 6.99 -16.73
C VAL A 87 -2.15 5.84 -16.84
N VAL A 88 -0.90 6.19 -17.13
CA VAL A 88 0.28 5.33 -17.05
C VAL A 88 1.12 5.74 -15.85
N LEU A 89 1.26 4.82 -14.89
CA LEU A 89 2.01 5.01 -13.65
C LEU A 89 3.26 4.14 -13.68
N VAL A 90 4.45 4.74 -13.56
CA VAL A 90 5.74 4.03 -13.66
C VAL A 90 6.50 4.04 -12.34
N GLY A 91 6.96 2.85 -11.92
CA GLY A 91 7.85 2.64 -10.78
C GLY A 91 7.13 2.53 -9.44
N ARG A 92 7.88 2.75 -8.34
CA ARG A 92 7.38 3.00 -6.97
C ARG A 92 6.31 2.04 -6.46
N ALA A 93 6.47 0.77 -6.81
CA ALA A 93 5.56 -0.31 -6.47
C ALA A 93 4.12 -0.17 -7.02
N CYS A 94 3.89 0.65 -8.06
CA CYS A 94 2.58 0.79 -8.69
C CYS A 94 1.92 -0.55 -9.02
N PRO A 95 2.62 -1.55 -9.62
CA PRO A 95 2.01 -2.86 -9.88
C PRO A 95 1.58 -3.63 -8.63
N PHE A 96 2.20 -3.37 -7.48
CA PHE A 96 1.89 -4.04 -6.21
C PHE A 96 0.74 -3.33 -5.51
N VAL A 97 0.76 -1.99 -5.44
CA VAL A 97 -0.34 -1.18 -4.93
C VAL A 97 -1.63 -1.44 -5.73
N LEU A 98 -1.51 -1.52 -7.05
CA LEU A 98 -2.62 -1.76 -7.97
C LEU A 98 -2.83 -3.25 -8.26
N GLY A 99 -2.24 -4.16 -7.47
CA GLY A 99 -2.25 -5.60 -7.73
C GLY A 99 -3.65 -6.19 -7.94
N GLU A 100 -4.62 -5.72 -7.16
CA GLU A 100 -6.03 -6.14 -7.24
C GLU A 100 -6.94 -5.07 -7.85
N ALA A 101 -6.34 -4.03 -8.42
CA ALA A 101 -7.12 -2.95 -8.99
C ALA A 101 -7.81 -3.47 -10.24
N PRO A 102 -9.13 -3.30 -10.34
CA PRO A 102 -9.81 -3.74 -11.55
C PRO A 102 -9.31 -2.90 -12.73
N HIS A 103 -9.52 -3.38 -13.95
CA HIS A 103 -9.17 -2.67 -15.19
C HIS A 103 -7.74 -2.07 -15.24
N THR A 104 -6.80 -2.67 -14.50
CA THR A 104 -5.38 -2.27 -14.49
C THR A 104 -4.54 -3.33 -15.18
N LEU A 105 -3.70 -2.91 -16.14
CA LEU A 105 -2.65 -3.76 -16.72
C LEU A 105 -1.34 -3.56 -15.97
N ARG A 106 -0.78 -4.62 -15.40
CA ARG A 106 0.52 -4.59 -14.71
C ARG A 106 1.63 -5.07 -15.64
N VAL A 107 2.60 -4.20 -15.89
CA VAL A 107 3.69 -4.47 -16.83
C VAL A 107 5.03 -4.41 -16.11
N ARG A 108 5.96 -5.30 -16.46
CA ARG A 108 7.36 -5.19 -16.08
C ARG A 108 8.25 -5.08 -17.31
N ILE A 109 9.13 -4.07 -17.31
CA ILE A 109 10.15 -3.87 -18.34
C ILE A 109 11.52 -4.24 -17.77
N ASP A 110 12.26 -5.08 -18.48
CA ASP A 110 13.59 -5.54 -18.09
C ASP A 110 14.57 -5.54 -19.28
N ALA A 111 15.85 -5.75 -18.98
CA ALA A 111 16.89 -6.01 -19.97
C ALA A 111 18.10 -6.69 -19.30
N PRO A 112 18.96 -7.40 -20.05
CA PRO A 112 20.18 -7.97 -19.51
C PRO A 112 21.01 -6.94 -18.73
N GLU A 113 21.52 -7.32 -17.55
CA GLU A 113 22.27 -6.44 -16.63
C GLU A 113 23.36 -5.63 -17.34
N ARG A 114 24.14 -6.29 -18.21
CA ARG A 114 25.23 -5.64 -18.95
C ARG A 114 24.72 -4.59 -19.92
N LEU A 115 23.65 -4.87 -20.66
CA LEU A 115 23.05 -3.91 -21.59
C LEU A 115 22.49 -2.69 -20.85
N ARG A 116 21.89 -2.91 -19.68
CA ARG A 116 21.41 -1.82 -18.82
C ARG A 116 22.56 -0.94 -18.32
N ALA A 117 23.65 -1.56 -17.86
CA ALA A 117 24.85 -0.84 -17.45
C ALA A 117 25.48 -0.05 -18.61
N GLU A 118 25.56 -0.64 -19.80
CA GLU A 118 26.04 0.04 -21.01
C GLU A 118 25.20 1.28 -21.36
N ARG A 119 23.86 1.17 -21.28
CA ARG A 119 22.95 2.30 -21.51
C ARG A 119 23.16 3.42 -20.48
N ILE A 120 23.32 3.07 -19.21
CA ILE A 120 23.58 4.03 -18.13
C ILE A 120 24.95 4.71 -18.33
N ALA A 121 25.98 3.96 -18.72
CA ALA A 121 27.33 4.45 -18.96
C ALA A 121 27.44 5.42 -20.16
N ARG A 122 26.41 5.55 -20.99
CA ARG A 122 26.33 6.61 -22.03
C ARG A 122 26.20 8.00 -21.42
N SER A 123 25.78 8.11 -20.16
CA SER A 123 25.73 9.38 -19.44
C SER A 123 27.16 9.85 -19.12
N PRO A 124 27.50 11.13 -19.37
CA PRO A 124 28.83 11.65 -19.09
C PRO A 124 29.26 11.44 -17.63
N GLY A 125 30.50 10.98 -17.43
CA GLY A 125 31.11 10.87 -16.10
C GLY A 125 30.86 9.56 -15.35
N ILE A 126 30.18 8.56 -15.94
CA ILE A 126 29.95 7.26 -15.31
C ILE A 126 30.89 6.21 -15.93
N THR A 127 31.71 5.56 -15.10
CA THR A 127 32.55 4.45 -15.57
C THR A 127 31.72 3.18 -15.79
N PRO A 128 32.15 2.23 -16.65
CA PRO A 128 31.44 0.98 -16.86
C PRO A 128 31.18 0.21 -15.55
N GLN A 129 32.16 0.19 -14.64
CA GLN A 129 32.02 -0.45 -13.33
C GLN A 129 30.99 0.27 -12.45
N ALA A 130 31.05 1.61 -12.38
CA ALA A 130 30.08 2.40 -11.61
C ALA A 130 28.65 2.24 -12.15
N ALA A 131 28.48 2.12 -13.47
CA ALA A 131 27.17 1.85 -14.08
C ALA A 131 26.63 0.47 -13.67
N LEU A 132 27.48 -0.56 -13.67
CA LEU A 132 27.11 -1.90 -13.23
C LEU A 132 26.72 -1.94 -11.74
N ASP A 133 27.51 -1.27 -10.90
CA ASP A 133 27.22 -1.18 -9.47
C ASP A 133 25.90 -0.43 -9.21
N ARG A 134 25.63 0.63 -9.97
CA ARG A 134 24.35 1.36 -9.92
C ARG A 134 23.15 0.49 -10.29
N VAL A 135 23.27 -0.32 -11.36
CA VAL A 135 22.24 -1.28 -11.77
C VAL A 135 21.91 -2.23 -10.61
N ARG A 136 22.95 -2.89 -10.09
CA ARG A 136 22.79 -3.90 -9.04
C ARG A 136 22.24 -3.30 -7.76
N GLU A 137 22.68 -2.10 -7.40
CA GLU A 137 22.19 -1.43 -6.20
C GLU A 137 20.71 -1.04 -6.33
N SER A 138 20.30 -0.53 -7.49
CA SER A 138 18.90 -0.22 -7.79
C SER A 138 18.02 -1.47 -7.71
N ASP A 139 18.43 -2.57 -8.35
CA ASP A 139 17.66 -3.82 -8.36
C ASP A 139 17.51 -4.41 -6.94
N ARG A 140 18.59 -4.38 -6.14
CA ARG A 140 18.55 -4.82 -4.73
C ARG A 140 17.69 -3.91 -3.86
N GLY A 141 17.70 -2.59 -4.10
CA GLY A 141 16.85 -1.61 -3.44
C GLY A 141 15.37 -1.91 -3.65
N ARG A 142 14.97 -2.00 -4.93
CA ARG A 142 13.59 -2.31 -5.33
C ARG A 142 13.12 -3.66 -4.80
N SER A 143 13.96 -4.70 -4.89
CA SER A 143 13.64 -6.02 -4.35
C SER A 143 13.45 -5.99 -2.83
N ALA A 144 14.39 -5.41 -2.09
CA ALA A 144 14.32 -5.34 -0.64
C ALA A 144 13.14 -4.49 -0.16
N ARG A 145 12.86 -3.37 -0.83
CA ARG A 145 11.75 -2.50 -0.45
C ARG A 145 10.39 -3.11 -0.77
N THR A 146 10.26 -3.79 -1.92
CA THR A 146 9.05 -4.53 -2.27
C THR A 146 8.76 -5.63 -1.24
N LYS A 147 9.81 -6.35 -0.83
CA LYS A 147 9.70 -7.38 0.20
C LYS A 147 9.31 -6.82 1.56
N LEU A 148 9.86 -5.67 1.94
CA LEU A 148 9.55 -5.01 3.22
C LEU A 148 8.11 -4.49 3.26
N LEU A 149 7.67 -3.78 2.22
CA LEU A 149 6.40 -3.07 2.23
C LEU A 149 5.21 -3.95 1.80
N PHE A 150 5.41 -4.86 0.84
CA PHE A 150 4.33 -5.62 0.21
C PHE A 150 4.44 -7.12 0.45
N HIS A 151 5.47 -7.57 1.21
CA HIS A 151 5.77 -8.99 1.42
C HIS A 151 5.79 -9.80 0.11
N ALA A 152 6.20 -9.14 -0.97
CA ALA A 152 6.19 -9.69 -2.32
C ALA A 152 7.62 -9.76 -2.86
N ASP A 153 7.85 -10.77 -3.69
CA ASP A 153 9.07 -10.80 -4.49
C ASP A 153 8.87 -9.90 -5.71
N TRP A 154 9.68 -8.85 -5.80
CA TRP A 154 9.72 -7.97 -6.98
C TRP A 154 10.03 -8.75 -8.26
N GLY A 155 10.82 -9.80 -8.12
CA GLY A 155 11.27 -10.74 -9.14
C GLY A 155 10.18 -11.63 -9.72
N ASP A 156 9.09 -11.87 -8.99
CA ASP A 156 8.08 -12.88 -9.32
C ASP A 156 7.28 -12.49 -10.59
N PRO A 157 7.38 -13.27 -11.68
CA PRO A 157 6.67 -12.96 -12.92
C PRO A 157 5.16 -13.05 -12.77
N LEU A 158 4.63 -13.79 -11.80
CA LEU A 158 3.18 -13.94 -11.59
C LEU A 158 2.52 -12.69 -10.99
N ARG A 159 3.31 -11.68 -10.61
CA ARG A 159 2.81 -10.38 -10.13
C ARG A 159 2.48 -9.40 -11.25
N TYR A 160 2.79 -9.77 -12.49
CA TYR A 160 2.62 -8.93 -13.66
C TYR A 160 1.78 -9.66 -14.71
N ASP A 161 1.06 -8.90 -15.51
CA ASP A 161 0.27 -9.43 -16.62
C ASP A 161 1.09 -9.50 -17.92
N LEU A 162 2.13 -8.66 -18.03
CA LEU A 162 3.06 -8.61 -19.16
C LEU A 162 4.49 -8.34 -18.70
N LEU A 163 5.46 -9.13 -19.19
CA LEU A 163 6.89 -8.88 -19.01
C LEU A 163 7.57 -8.70 -20.37
N LEU A 164 8.33 -7.62 -20.53
CA LEU A 164 9.04 -7.30 -21.77
C LEU A 164 10.55 -7.16 -21.50
N SER A 165 11.35 -7.81 -22.34
CA SER A 165 12.80 -7.58 -22.38
C SER A 165 13.15 -6.64 -23.52
N THR A 166 13.84 -5.55 -23.24
CA THR A 166 14.32 -4.58 -24.24
C THR A 166 15.70 -4.90 -24.79
N GLU A 167 16.14 -6.16 -24.71
CA GLU A 167 17.39 -6.60 -25.34
C GLU A 167 17.35 -6.41 -26.87
N ARG A 168 16.21 -6.72 -27.47
CA ARG A 168 15.98 -6.65 -28.92
C ARG A 168 14.79 -5.79 -29.32
N LEU A 169 14.05 -5.27 -28.35
CA LEU A 169 12.91 -4.38 -28.57
C LEU A 169 13.35 -2.95 -28.28
N ASP A 170 13.01 -2.04 -29.18
CA ASP A 170 13.14 -0.61 -28.93
C ASP A 170 11.92 -0.06 -28.16
N VAL A 171 11.88 1.27 -28.00
CA VAL A 171 10.80 1.95 -27.27
C VAL A 171 9.46 1.77 -27.97
N ASP A 172 9.42 1.85 -29.30
CA ASP A 172 8.19 1.78 -30.09
C ASP A 172 7.66 0.34 -30.14
N ASP A 173 8.54 -0.66 -30.23
CA ASP A 173 8.20 -2.07 -30.07
C ASP A 173 7.56 -2.34 -28.70
N GLY A 174 8.20 -1.86 -27.63
CA GLY A 174 7.70 -2.01 -26.27
C GLY A 174 6.34 -1.35 -26.07
N ALA A 175 6.18 -0.12 -26.54
CA ALA A 175 4.93 0.62 -26.42
C ALA A 175 3.78 -0.05 -27.16
N ARG A 176 4.02 -0.52 -28.40
CA ARG A 176 3.02 -1.27 -29.17
C ARG A 176 2.58 -2.55 -28.46
N ALA A 177 3.51 -3.29 -27.86
CA ALA A 177 3.18 -4.51 -27.12
C ALA A 177 2.29 -4.23 -25.90
N VAL A 178 2.59 -3.17 -25.13
CA VAL A 178 1.79 -2.77 -23.97
C VAL A 178 0.39 -2.32 -24.39
N ILE A 179 0.29 -1.46 -25.41
CA ILE A 179 -0.99 -0.96 -25.94
C ILE A 179 -1.86 -2.12 -26.44
N GLN A 180 -1.26 -3.07 -27.15
CA GLN A 180 -1.98 -4.25 -27.65
C GLN A 180 -2.50 -5.13 -26.50
N ALA A 181 -1.71 -5.33 -25.44
CA ALA A 181 -2.16 -6.10 -24.27
C ALA A 181 -3.32 -5.40 -23.54
N LEU A 182 -3.26 -4.06 -23.43
CA LEU A 182 -4.28 -3.23 -22.79
C LEU A 182 -5.64 -3.27 -23.52
N ALA A 183 -5.64 -3.56 -24.82
CA ALA A 183 -6.86 -3.61 -25.63
C ALA A 183 -7.84 -4.74 -25.25
N ALA A 184 -7.42 -5.69 -24.40
CA ALA A 184 -8.27 -6.78 -23.94
C ALA A 184 -9.44 -6.27 -23.08
N GLU A 185 -10.62 -6.88 -23.23
CA GLU A 185 -11.87 -6.44 -22.56
C GLU A 185 -11.75 -6.31 -21.04
N ARG A 186 -10.96 -7.20 -20.41
CA ARG A 186 -10.74 -7.22 -18.96
C ARG A 186 -10.10 -5.93 -18.41
N PHE A 187 -9.45 -5.15 -19.26
CA PHE A 187 -8.81 -3.89 -18.89
C PHE A 187 -9.65 -2.66 -19.22
N ARG A 188 -10.84 -2.82 -19.82
CA ARG A 188 -11.76 -1.69 -20.02
C ARG A 188 -12.47 -1.36 -18.71
N SER A 189 -12.50 -0.07 -18.38
CA SER A 189 -13.22 0.36 -17.18
C SER A 189 -14.73 0.28 -17.38
N THR A 190 -15.39 -0.25 -16.36
CA THR A 190 -16.85 -0.28 -16.19
C THR A 190 -17.21 0.66 -15.05
N GLU A 191 -18.49 1.01 -14.91
CA GLU A 191 -18.93 1.83 -13.77
C GLU A 191 -18.63 1.15 -12.43
N ALA A 192 -18.84 -0.17 -12.35
CA ALA A 192 -18.51 -0.95 -11.16
C ALA A 192 -17.01 -0.91 -10.85
N SER A 193 -16.16 -1.08 -11.86
CA SER A 193 -14.71 -1.10 -11.66
C SER A 193 -14.16 0.28 -11.29
N ARG A 194 -14.70 1.36 -11.87
CA ARG A 194 -14.35 2.74 -11.48
C ARG A 194 -14.76 3.02 -10.05
N ARG A 195 -15.97 2.63 -9.64
CA ARG A 195 -16.43 2.76 -8.25
C ARG A 195 -15.52 2.02 -7.27
N THR A 196 -15.11 0.78 -7.58
CA THR A 196 -14.13 0.05 -6.77
C THR A 196 -12.81 0.79 -6.66
N MET A 197 -12.31 1.37 -7.75
CA MET A 197 -11.08 2.17 -7.73
C MET A 197 -11.23 3.43 -6.87
N THR A 198 -12.34 4.17 -7.02
CA THR A 198 -12.65 5.35 -6.21
C THR A 198 -12.75 5.01 -4.72
N ASP A 199 -13.45 3.92 -4.37
CA ASP A 199 -13.57 3.48 -2.98
C ASP A 199 -12.20 3.11 -2.38
N ARG A 200 -11.35 2.40 -3.14
CA ARG A 200 -9.98 2.08 -2.71
C ARG A 200 -9.12 3.34 -2.52
N ALA A 201 -9.20 4.29 -3.44
CA ALA A 201 -8.51 5.56 -3.32
C ALA A 201 -8.98 6.34 -2.08
N LEU A 202 -10.28 6.40 -1.83
CA LEU A 202 -10.84 7.10 -0.69
C LEU A 202 -10.42 6.48 0.65
N ALA A 203 -10.48 5.14 0.76
CA ALA A 203 -10.00 4.42 1.94
C ALA A 203 -8.50 4.68 2.19
N SER A 204 -7.68 4.64 1.14
CA SER A 204 -6.25 4.89 1.25
C SER A 204 -5.94 6.34 1.66
N GLN A 205 -6.69 7.32 1.14
CA GLN A 205 -6.58 8.73 1.54
C GLN A 205 -6.94 8.94 3.02
N VAL A 206 -8.00 8.30 3.51
CA VAL A 206 -8.37 8.33 4.93
C VAL A 206 -7.25 7.73 5.78
N HIS A 207 -6.76 6.55 5.42
CA HIS A 207 -5.68 5.88 6.13
C HIS A 207 -4.39 6.73 6.18
N ALA A 208 -4.00 7.34 5.06
CA ALA A 208 -2.87 8.26 4.98
C ALA A 208 -3.06 9.49 5.90
N ARG A 209 -4.25 10.10 5.92
CA ARG A 209 -4.53 11.27 6.78
C ARG A 209 -4.54 10.91 8.27
N LEU A 210 -5.00 9.72 8.64
CA LEU A 210 -4.89 9.21 10.00
C LEU A 210 -3.42 9.04 10.42
N PHE A 211 -2.55 8.56 9.54
CA PHE A 211 -1.11 8.52 9.81
C PHE A 211 -0.42 9.88 9.84
N ALA A 212 -0.99 10.89 9.19
CA ALA A 212 -0.46 12.26 9.21
C ALA A 212 -0.88 13.03 10.49
N ASN A 213 -1.97 12.63 11.14
CA ASN A 213 -2.51 13.30 12.32
C ASN A 213 -1.78 12.85 13.60
N ALA A 214 -1.35 13.82 14.41
CA ALA A 214 -0.54 13.57 15.62
C ALA A 214 -1.23 12.72 16.69
N VAL A 215 -2.56 12.71 16.73
CA VAL A 215 -3.36 11.92 17.67
C VAL A 215 -3.48 10.49 17.19
N THR A 216 -3.77 10.27 15.90
CA THR A 216 -4.10 8.94 15.36
C THR A 216 -2.90 8.16 14.81
N ARG A 217 -1.77 8.83 14.52
CA ARG A 217 -0.64 8.23 13.79
C ARG A 217 0.00 6.99 14.41
N ASP A 218 -0.08 6.85 15.74
CA ASP A 218 0.61 5.80 16.48
C ASP A 218 -0.27 4.56 16.70
N ARG A 219 -1.53 4.59 16.22
CA ARG A 219 -2.49 3.49 16.32
C ARG A 219 -3.03 3.15 14.93
N PRO A 220 -2.60 2.03 14.31
CA PRO A 220 -3.12 1.62 13.01
C PRO A 220 -4.61 1.26 13.16
N LEU A 221 -5.45 1.94 12.38
CA LEU A 221 -6.88 1.65 12.26
C LEU A 221 -7.13 0.98 10.93
N GLU A 222 -8.06 0.03 10.91
CA GLU A 222 -8.56 -0.52 9.66
C GLU A 222 -9.50 0.49 9.01
N VAL A 223 -9.29 0.73 7.71
CA VAL A 223 -10.06 1.67 6.93
C VAL A 223 -10.55 0.96 5.67
N THR A 224 -11.87 0.91 5.49
CA THR A 224 -12.49 0.39 4.27
C THR A 224 -13.49 1.40 3.73
N CYS A 225 -13.84 1.29 2.45
CA CYS A 225 -14.82 2.14 1.83
C CYS A 225 -15.71 1.34 0.87
N ALA A 226 -17.00 1.65 0.87
CA ALA A 226 -17.95 1.13 -0.12
C ALA A 226 -18.98 2.21 -0.46
N GLY A 227 -19.00 2.65 -1.72
CA GLY A 227 -19.91 3.70 -2.18
C GLY A 227 -19.72 5.03 -1.45
N GLY A 228 -18.48 5.40 -1.14
CA GLY A 228 -18.19 6.62 -0.37
C GLY A 228 -18.52 6.55 1.13
N VAL A 229 -19.02 5.41 1.64
CA VAL A 229 -19.19 5.18 3.07
C VAL A 229 -17.90 4.57 3.61
N VAL A 230 -17.17 5.35 4.41
CA VAL A 230 -15.91 4.94 5.04
C VAL A 230 -16.22 4.24 6.34
N THR A 231 -15.66 3.05 6.55
CA THR A 231 -15.74 2.33 7.84
C THR A 231 -14.38 2.36 8.51
N LEU A 232 -14.35 2.86 9.74
CA LEU A 232 -13.18 2.85 10.62
C LEU A 232 -13.37 1.77 11.67
N ALA A 233 -12.42 0.84 11.77
CA ALA A 233 -12.46 -0.24 12.74
C ALA A 233 -11.10 -0.42 13.44
N GLY A 234 -11.12 -0.98 14.64
CA GLY A 234 -9.92 -1.22 15.45
C GLY A 234 -10.16 -0.99 16.93
N ALA A 235 -9.10 -1.12 17.71
CA ALA A 235 -9.11 -0.89 19.16
C ALA A 235 -8.22 0.30 19.52
N VAL A 236 -8.73 1.19 20.37
CA VAL A 236 -8.00 2.35 20.88
C VAL A 236 -8.08 2.38 22.41
N ASP A 237 -7.08 3.00 23.04
CA ASP A 237 -6.96 3.16 24.49
C ASP A 237 -7.47 4.52 25.01
N ALA A 238 -7.90 5.41 24.10
CA ALA A 238 -8.39 6.74 24.44
C ALA A 238 -9.63 7.14 23.62
N ALA A 239 -10.62 7.73 24.26
CA ALA A 239 -11.83 8.24 23.60
C ALA A 239 -11.53 9.38 22.61
N GLN A 240 -10.44 10.14 22.82
CA GLN A 240 -10.03 11.21 21.90
C GLN A 240 -9.67 10.67 20.50
N LEU A 241 -9.02 9.49 20.43
CA LEU A 241 -8.69 8.83 19.17
C LEU A 241 -9.94 8.52 18.35
N TRP A 242 -11.01 8.07 19.01
CA TRP A 242 -12.29 7.74 18.38
C TRP A 242 -12.88 8.96 17.67
N VAL A 243 -12.93 10.10 18.37
CA VAL A 243 -13.49 11.36 17.84
C VAL A 243 -12.61 11.91 16.72
N THR A 244 -11.29 12.01 16.94
CA THR A 244 -10.38 12.57 15.95
C THR A 244 -10.32 11.71 14.68
N ALA A 245 -10.40 10.39 14.79
CA ALA A 245 -10.42 9.53 13.61
C ALA A 245 -11.66 9.77 12.73
N GLU A 246 -12.83 9.97 13.35
CA GLU A 246 -14.06 10.31 12.63
C GLU A 246 -13.98 11.67 11.93
N GLU A 247 -13.50 12.69 12.65
CA GLU A 247 -13.32 14.04 12.10
C GLU A 247 -12.35 14.04 10.91
N VAL A 248 -11.21 13.34 11.04
CA VAL A 248 -10.22 13.22 9.96
C VAL A 248 -10.82 12.53 8.74
N ALA A 249 -11.58 11.45 8.93
CA ALA A 249 -12.21 10.73 7.82
C ALA A 249 -13.30 11.59 7.15
N ALA A 250 -14.16 12.24 7.93
CA ALA A 250 -15.27 13.05 7.43
C ALA A 250 -14.81 14.30 6.66
N ALA A 251 -13.60 14.81 6.95
CA ALA A 251 -13.04 15.97 6.27
C ALA A 251 -12.54 15.70 4.84
N ILE A 252 -12.46 14.44 4.40
CA ILE A 252 -11.90 14.08 3.11
C ILE A 252 -12.95 14.22 2.00
N PRO A 253 -12.68 14.99 0.93
CA PRO A 253 -13.59 15.11 -0.20
C PRO A 253 -13.93 13.74 -0.81
N GLY A 254 -15.23 13.49 -1.02
CA GLY A 254 -15.73 12.21 -1.54
C GLY A 254 -16.24 11.24 -0.46
N VAL A 255 -15.95 11.48 0.82
CA VAL A 255 -16.58 10.75 1.92
C VAL A 255 -18.04 11.20 2.07
N ALA A 256 -18.97 10.29 1.82
CA ALA A 256 -20.40 10.53 1.95
C ALA A 256 -20.89 10.33 3.39
N ALA A 257 -20.32 9.35 4.09
CA ALA A 257 -20.59 9.09 5.50
C ALA A 257 -19.42 8.33 6.13
N VAL A 258 -19.27 8.48 7.46
CA VAL A 258 -18.32 7.70 8.25
C VAL A 258 -19.09 6.76 9.16
N ARG A 259 -18.72 5.48 9.15
CA ARG A 259 -19.15 4.48 10.11
C ARG A 259 -17.99 4.18 11.05
N ASN A 260 -18.09 4.69 12.28
CA ASN A 260 -17.05 4.54 13.28
C ASN A 260 -17.33 3.33 14.16
N GLU A 261 -16.70 2.20 13.85
CA GLU A 261 -16.78 0.93 14.58
C GLU A 261 -15.56 0.72 15.50
N ILE A 262 -14.81 1.79 15.78
CA ILE A 262 -13.66 1.75 16.69
C ILE A 262 -14.14 1.41 18.11
N THR A 263 -13.48 0.44 18.74
CA THR A 263 -13.71 0.05 20.13
C THR A 263 -12.73 0.74 21.06
N VAL A 264 -13.22 1.45 22.08
CA VAL A 264 -12.37 2.03 23.12
C VAL A 264 -12.21 1.02 24.25
N ILE A 265 -11.00 0.48 24.41
CA ILE A 265 -10.68 -0.42 25.52
C ILE A 265 -10.38 0.45 26.75
N GLY A 266 -11.27 0.38 27.75
CA GLY A 266 -11.06 1.07 29.02
C GLY A 266 -9.86 0.48 29.77
N VAL A 267 -8.91 1.33 30.15
CA VAL A 267 -7.93 1.01 31.19
C VAL A 267 -8.70 0.79 32.49
N ALA A 268 -8.69 -0.43 33.01
CA ALA A 268 -9.15 -0.68 34.38
C ALA A 268 -8.29 0.18 35.32
N LEU A 269 -8.90 1.17 35.95
CA LEU A 269 -8.25 1.96 36.99
C LEU A 269 -8.08 1.10 38.25
N ASP A 270 -6.81 0.91 38.61
CA ASP A 270 -6.26 0.74 39.96
C ASP A 270 -6.69 -0.49 40.80
N THR A 271 -5.82 -1.50 40.83
CA THR A 271 -5.26 -1.94 42.11
C THR A 271 -3.76 -2.17 41.96
N ARG A 272 -2.98 -1.28 42.57
CA ARG A 272 -1.56 -1.49 42.92
C ARG A 272 -1.25 -2.94 43.31
N SER A 273 -0.31 -3.54 42.60
CA SER A 273 0.62 -4.55 43.11
C SER A 273 1.91 -4.40 42.31
N GLU A 274 2.99 -4.03 42.99
CA GLU A 274 4.34 -4.01 42.45
C GLU A 274 4.73 -5.40 41.95
N GLY A 275 5.41 -5.44 40.79
CA GLY A 275 6.06 -6.62 40.26
C GLY A 275 5.29 -7.33 39.16
N ASP A 276 5.42 -6.87 37.92
CA ASP A 276 5.55 -7.76 36.75
C ASP A 276 5.92 -6.97 35.49
N GLU A 277 7.22 -6.99 35.17
CA GLU A 277 7.76 -6.58 33.87
C GLU A 277 7.48 -7.67 32.82
N LEU A 278 6.26 -7.79 32.29
CA LEU A 278 6.02 -8.71 31.16
C LEU A 278 5.04 -8.19 30.09
N SER A 279 5.66 -7.85 28.95
CA SER A 279 5.22 -8.07 27.57
C SER A 279 4.11 -7.20 26.95
N HIS A 280 4.56 -6.35 26.02
CA HIS A 280 3.81 -5.47 25.12
C HIS A 280 3.13 -6.22 23.95
N ALA A 281 2.72 -7.49 24.13
CA ALA A 281 2.47 -8.43 23.03
C ALA A 281 1.08 -9.09 23.00
N ALA A 282 0.10 -8.59 23.76
CA ALA A 282 -1.26 -9.11 23.71
C ALA A 282 -2.24 -7.98 23.37
N PHE A 283 -3.36 -8.32 22.73
CA PHE A 283 -4.52 -7.47 22.44
C PHE A 283 -4.61 -6.85 21.04
N LEU A 284 -4.86 -7.71 20.05
CA LEU A 284 -5.59 -7.39 18.82
C LEU A 284 -6.65 -8.49 18.65
N HIS A 285 -7.93 -8.18 18.41
CA HIS A 285 -8.82 -8.80 17.39
C HIS A 285 -10.30 -8.45 17.57
N GLY A 286 -10.91 -8.15 16.42
CA GLY A 286 -12.35 -8.18 16.09
C GLY A 286 -12.53 -8.36 14.57
N GLU A 287 -13.07 -9.52 14.15
CA GLU A 287 -13.23 -10.02 12.76
C GLU A 287 -13.93 -9.02 11.82
N GLY A 288 -13.76 -8.94 10.50
CA GLY A 288 -13.04 -9.73 9.51
C GLY A 288 -13.64 -9.45 8.12
N ARG A 289 -12.87 -8.83 7.21
CA ARG A 289 -12.93 -9.02 5.75
C ARG A 289 -11.51 -8.89 5.20
N SER A 290 -11.02 -9.99 4.66
CA SER A 290 -9.66 -10.13 4.11
C SER A 290 -9.40 -9.09 3.03
N TRP A 291 -8.35 -8.28 3.24
CA TRP A 291 -7.63 -7.63 2.16
C TRP A 291 -7.34 -8.68 1.10
N GLY A 292 -7.79 -8.42 -0.13
CA GLY A 292 -7.55 -9.35 -1.20
C GLY A 292 -6.05 -9.60 -1.33
N GLY A 293 -5.76 -10.86 -1.65
CA GLY A 293 -4.47 -11.47 -1.43
C GLY A 293 -3.35 -10.75 -2.15
N TYR A 294 -2.48 -10.10 -1.36
CA TYR A 294 -1.10 -10.52 -1.19
C TYR A 294 -0.57 -9.97 0.14
N GLY A 295 -0.41 -10.85 1.13
CA GLY A 295 0.07 -10.50 2.47
C GLY A 295 -0.68 -11.14 3.66
N GLY A 296 -1.58 -12.10 3.40
CA GLY A 296 -2.49 -12.69 4.40
C GLY A 296 -1.85 -13.45 5.57
N GLU A 297 -0.58 -13.85 5.51
CA GLU A 297 -0.01 -14.69 6.57
C GLU A 297 0.36 -13.92 7.86
N TRP A 298 0.54 -12.59 7.79
CA TRP A 298 0.87 -11.78 8.97
C TRP A 298 -0.35 -11.56 9.87
N TYR A 299 -1.53 -11.39 9.28
CA TYR A 299 -2.78 -11.33 10.03
C TYR A 299 -3.19 -12.74 10.51
N GLU A 300 -3.14 -13.79 9.69
CA GLU A 300 -3.71 -15.10 10.09
C GLU A 300 -3.15 -15.71 11.39
N ARG A 301 -1.83 -15.62 11.64
CA ARG A 301 -1.22 -16.20 12.87
C ARG A 301 -1.54 -15.41 14.14
N GLU A 302 -1.58 -14.09 14.04
CA GLU A 302 -2.02 -13.26 15.15
C GLU A 302 -3.52 -13.51 15.39
N TRP A 303 -4.34 -13.55 14.32
CA TRP A 303 -5.79 -13.74 14.33
C TRP A 303 -6.29 -15.06 14.90
N ASP A 304 -5.53 -16.14 14.72
CA ASP A 304 -5.80 -17.44 15.36
C ASP A 304 -5.69 -17.43 16.89
N ALA A 305 -4.80 -16.61 17.46
CA ALA A 305 -4.59 -16.55 18.90
C ALA A 305 -5.80 -15.95 19.62
N VAL A 306 -6.46 -14.94 19.05
CA VAL A 306 -7.64 -14.35 19.71
C VAL A 306 -8.95 -14.99 19.29
N ARG A 307 -9.02 -15.73 18.17
CA ARG A 307 -10.13 -16.70 17.98
C ARG A 307 -10.23 -17.65 19.18
N ARG A 308 -9.11 -18.23 19.61
CA ARG A 308 -9.05 -19.12 20.79
C ARG A 308 -9.41 -18.38 22.09
N TYR A 309 -8.98 -17.14 22.26
CA TYR A 309 -9.30 -16.33 23.45
C TYR A 309 -10.78 -15.92 23.53
N ARG A 310 -11.39 -15.54 22.40
CA ARG A 310 -12.82 -15.19 22.33
C ARG A 310 -13.71 -16.38 22.65
N ASP A 311 -13.36 -17.56 22.14
CA ASP A 311 -14.14 -18.79 22.36
C ASP A 311 -14.05 -19.25 23.82
N ALA A 312 -12.88 -19.06 24.47
CA ALA A 312 -12.71 -19.31 25.91
C ALA A 312 -13.58 -18.38 26.78
N ARG A 313 -13.75 -17.10 26.40
CA ARG A 313 -14.61 -16.16 27.14
C ARG A 313 -16.11 -16.35 26.92
N ARG A 314 -16.53 -16.82 25.73
CA ARG A 314 -17.93 -17.23 25.52
C ARG A 314 -18.33 -18.42 26.39
N GLY A 315 -17.40 -19.36 26.66
CA GLY A 315 -17.64 -20.46 27.59
C GLY A 315 -17.82 -20.01 29.05
N GLN A 316 -17.06 -19.00 29.50
CA GLN A 316 -17.15 -18.48 30.87
C GLN A 316 -18.39 -17.61 31.15
N ALA A 317 -19.00 -17.02 30.11
CA ALA A 317 -20.24 -16.22 30.26
C ALA A 317 -21.52 -17.08 30.41
N GLN A 318 -21.45 -18.39 30.14
CA GLN A 318 -22.55 -19.33 30.37
C GLN A 318 -22.51 -20.02 31.74
N GLU A 319 -21.45 -19.81 32.52
CA GLU A 319 -21.31 -20.33 33.89
C GLU A 319 -21.16 -19.19 34.90
N SER A 320 -22.27 -18.53 35.25
CA SER A 320 -22.36 -17.80 36.51
C SER A 320 -23.71 -18.09 37.17
N PRO A 321 -23.74 -18.49 38.46
CA PRO A 321 -24.95 -18.99 39.12
C PRO A 321 -25.91 -17.87 39.49
N GLU A 322 -27.21 -18.15 39.35
CA GLU A 322 -28.33 -17.30 39.77
C GLU A 322 -28.17 -16.80 41.23
N PRO A 323 -28.45 -15.51 41.52
CA PRO A 323 -28.44 -15.02 42.88
C PRO A 323 -29.64 -15.58 43.67
N ALA A 324 -29.34 -16.20 44.80
CA ALA A 324 -30.30 -16.81 45.71
C ALA A 324 -31.40 -15.82 46.15
N ARG A 325 -32.65 -16.26 45.97
CA ARG A 325 -33.85 -15.58 46.48
C ARG A 325 -33.78 -15.51 48.01
N ARG A 326 -33.89 -14.30 48.57
CA ARG A 326 -34.19 -14.10 49.99
C ARG A 326 -35.64 -14.53 50.25
N THR A 327 -35.83 -15.48 51.15
CA THR A 327 -37.11 -15.71 51.83
C THR A 327 -36.96 -15.43 53.32
N SER A 328 -37.83 -14.52 53.79
CA SER A 328 -38.26 -14.21 55.17
C SER A 328 -37.19 -13.96 56.23
#